data_AF-A0A938MI64-F1
#
_entry.id   AF-A0A938MI64-F1
#
_cell.length_a   1.000
_cell.length_b   1.000
_cell.length_c   1.000
_cell.angle_alpha   90.00
_cell.angle_beta   90.00
_cell.angle_gamma   90.00
#
_symmetry.space_group_name_H-M   'P 1'
#
loop_
_entity.id
_entity.type
_entity.pdbx_description
1 polymer ?
#
loop_
_entity_poly.entity_id
_entity_poly.type
_entity_poly.pdbx_seq_one_letter_code
_entity_poly.pdbx_strand_id
1 'polypeptide(L)'
;MADERRLDVRGTHALWIGILVLPVLLPVRHAFPDETFEEMHGRLMAQNPKGLTLTAQTEKDTYHLGERVPVSFAFANQSGVKYRVWTGTGDRSGRIHDIAFHVEGRPGSFTDPLKTYFPSGTGGMGGLGGEEVLGAYTQVFDLNEWVRFDQPGRYRFFCTTSRVYTEDHRERPNLCSPILAMRIVPSDENYVQQTVDAALKGLKSEDYGVRRQAVRTLRFLSTPEAVECLMPWLEDLNLGWDASAGIMGCRDWEHARKVLHDGIGNPDVVVGTRFVRTLAH
;
A
#
# COMPACT_ATOMS: atom_id res chain seq x y z
N MET A 1 -68.62 39.76 48.67
CA MET A 1 -70.03 39.54 48.25
C MET A 1 -70.11 39.89 46.78
N ALA A 2 -70.54 38.92 45.97
CA ALA A 2 -70.87 39.04 44.54
C ALA A 2 -69.69 39.38 43.61
N ASP A 3 -69.58 38.90 42.37
CA ASP A 3 -70.43 38.04 41.58
C ASP A 3 -69.63 37.48 40.40
N GLU A 4 -70.25 36.51 39.77
CA GLU A 4 -69.90 35.58 38.73
C GLU A 4 -69.52 36.11 37.31
N ARG A 5 -68.87 35.17 36.61
CA ARG A 5 -69.07 34.73 35.20
C ARG A 5 -68.58 35.56 34.00
N ARG A 6 -67.74 34.83 33.24
CA ARG A 6 -67.69 34.61 31.78
C ARG A 6 -67.44 35.82 30.87
N LEU A 7 -66.44 35.67 30.00
CA LEU A 7 -66.68 35.39 28.58
C LEU A 7 -65.41 34.86 27.91
N ASP A 8 -65.64 33.95 26.99
CA ASP A 8 -64.70 33.18 26.19
C ASP A 8 -64.54 33.84 24.80
N VAL A 9 -63.51 33.36 24.11
CA VAL A 9 -63.30 33.23 22.67
C VAL A 9 -62.54 34.32 21.87
N ARG A 10 -61.51 33.82 21.17
CA ARG A 10 -60.84 34.26 19.92
C ARG A 10 -59.87 35.44 20.09
N GLY A 11 -58.61 35.38 19.68
CA GLY A 11 -57.89 34.50 18.78
C GLY A 11 -56.85 35.36 18.06
N THR A 12 -55.59 34.95 18.03
CA THR A 12 -54.60 35.38 17.03
C THR A 12 -53.35 34.50 17.23
N HIS A 13 -53.15 33.57 16.29
CA HIS A 13 -51.93 32.79 16.20
C HIS A 13 -50.79 33.71 15.78
N ALA A 14 -49.76 33.84 16.63
CA ALA A 14 -48.50 34.46 16.29
C ALA A 14 -47.70 33.50 15.39
N LEU A 15 -47.50 33.88 14.13
CA LEU A 15 -46.63 33.19 13.19
C LEU A 15 -45.17 33.51 13.53
N TRP A 16 -44.50 32.59 14.23
CA TRP A 16 -43.04 32.62 14.42
C TRP A 16 -42.36 32.25 13.10
N ILE A 17 -41.73 33.23 12.42
CA ILE A 17 -40.81 32.96 11.32
C ILE A 17 -39.46 32.59 11.95
N GLY A 18 -39.22 31.28 12.08
CA GLY A 18 -37.89 30.77 12.42
C GLY A 18 -36.94 30.96 11.25
N ILE A 19 -35.90 31.77 11.43
CA ILE A 19 -34.78 31.86 10.49
C ILE A 19 -33.97 30.57 10.66
N LEU A 20 -34.12 29.68 9.69
CA LEU A 20 -33.36 28.44 9.58
C LEU A 20 -31.99 28.78 8.97
N VAL A 21 -30.97 28.95 9.82
CA VAL A 21 -29.57 29.06 9.37
C VAL A 21 -29.14 27.68 8.90
N LEU A 22 -29.26 27.44 7.59
CA LEU A 22 -28.65 26.27 6.96
C LEU A 22 -27.12 26.39 7.04
N PRO A 23 -26.41 25.43 7.65
CA PRO A 23 -24.96 25.41 7.55
C PRO A 23 -24.60 25.12 6.09
N VAL A 24 -23.91 26.06 5.45
CA VAL A 24 -23.26 25.85 4.16
C VAL A 24 -22.15 24.82 4.40
N LEU A 25 -22.47 23.55 4.14
CA LEU A 25 -21.51 22.48 3.98
C LEU A 25 -20.68 22.81 2.73
N LEU A 26 -19.56 23.51 2.90
CA LEU A 26 -18.55 23.60 1.86
C LEU A 26 -17.95 22.20 1.68
N PRO A 27 -18.06 21.59 0.49
CA PRO A 27 -17.40 20.32 0.25
C PRO A 27 -15.89 20.58 0.23
N VAL A 28 -15.15 20.01 1.19
CA VAL A 28 -13.71 19.79 1.04
C VAL A 28 -13.56 18.69 -0.02
N ARG A 29 -13.52 19.09 -1.28
CA ARG A 29 -13.08 18.28 -2.41
C ARG A 29 -11.97 19.03 -3.11
N HIS A 30 -10.71 18.74 -2.80
CA HIS A 30 -9.59 19.06 -3.69
C HIS A 30 -8.77 17.78 -3.90
N ALA A 31 -9.42 16.77 -4.49
CA ALA A 31 -8.72 15.94 -5.45
C ALA A 31 -8.81 16.72 -6.76
N PHE A 32 -7.69 17.22 -7.27
CA PHE A 32 -7.63 17.88 -8.58
C PHE A 32 -7.82 16.80 -9.65
N PRO A 33 -8.96 16.72 -10.33
CA PRO A 33 -9.28 15.57 -11.19
C PRO A 33 -8.40 15.49 -12.45
N ASP A 34 -7.62 16.54 -12.74
CA ASP A 34 -6.90 16.72 -14.01
C ASP A 34 -5.38 16.90 -13.84
N GLU A 35 -4.82 16.66 -12.65
CA GLU A 35 -3.38 16.80 -12.43
C GLU A 35 -2.62 15.69 -13.17
N THR A 36 -1.74 16.08 -14.09
CA THR A 36 -0.84 15.16 -14.80
C THR A 36 0.21 14.57 -13.86
N PHE A 37 0.84 13.48 -14.28
CA PHE A 37 1.91 12.84 -13.50
C PHE A 37 3.08 13.81 -13.22
N GLU A 38 3.47 14.61 -14.19
CA GLU A 38 4.51 15.63 -14.09
C GLU A 38 4.12 16.79 -13.18
N GLU A 39 2.87 17.27 -13.25
CA GLU A 39 2.38 18.34 -12.39
C GLU A 39 2.34 17.89 -10.92
N MET A 40 1.84 16.68 -10.68
CA MET A 40 1.84 16.05 -9.36
C MET A 40 3.26 15.92 -8.82
N HIS A 41 4.18 15.39 -9.65
CA HIS A 41 5.59 15.27 -9.28
C HIS A 41 6.22 16.62 -8.95
N GLY A 42 6.08 17.60 -9.85
CA GLY A 42 6.66 18.94 -9.70
C GLY A 42 6.17 19.64 -8.44
N ARG A 43 4.86 19.55 -8.15
CA ARG A 43 4.27 20.10 -6.93
C ARG A 43 4.82 19.43 -5.67
N LEU A 44 4.88 18.10 -5.63
CA LEU A 44 5.36 17.36 -4.46
C LEU A 44 6.88 17.53 -4.26
N MET A 45 7.66 17.55 -5.33
CA MET A 45 9.11 17.81 -5.30
C MET A 45 9.42 19.21 -4.78
N ALA A 46 8.64 20.23 -5.19
CA ALA A 46 8.80 21.60 -4.71
C ALA A 46 8.51 21.77 -3.20
N GLN A 47 7.84 20.81 -2.57
CA GLN A 47 7.55 20.80 -1.14
C GLN A 47 8.69 20.20 -0.30
N ASN A 48 9.71 19.62 -0.92
CA ASN A 48 10.87 19.11 -0.18
C ASN A 48 11.56 20.25 0.59
N PRO A 49 11.80 20.11 1.92
CA PRO A 49 12.52 21.13 2.68
C PRO A 49 13.94 21.33 2.15
N LYS A 50 14.43 22.58 2.19
CA LYS A 50 15.81 22.89 1.76
C LYS A 50 16.82 22.11 2.60
N GLY A 51 17.74 21.43 1.93
CA GLY A 51 18.77 20.62 2.57
C GLY A 51 18.28 19.26 3.05
N LEU A 52 17.01 18.91 2.87
CA LEU A 52 16.50 17.56 3.15
C LEU A 52 16.12 16.89 1.83
N THR A 53 16.70 15.72 1.56
CA THR A 53 16.56 15.04 0.27
C THR A 53 16.14 13.59 0.44
N LEU A 54 15.32 13.13 -0.50
CA LEU A 54 15.02 11.74 -0.76
C LEU A 54 15.47 11.44 -2.20
N THR A 55 16.32 10.44 -2.35
CA THR A 55 16.61 9.85 -3.66
C THR A 55 16.14 8.41 -3.67
N ALA A 56 15.75 7.93 -4.84
CA ALA A 56 15.32 6.55 -5.05
C ALA A 56 16.05 5.97 -6.26
N GLN A 57 16.43 4.70 -6.17
CA GLN A 57 17.15 3.97 -7.21
C GLN A 57 16.70 2.51 -7.27
N THR A 58 16.63 1.96 -8.47
CA THR A 58 16.50 0.51 -8.71
C THR A 58 17.86 -0.08 -9.05
N GLU A 59 18.05 -1.37 -8.80
CA GLU A 59 19.29 -2.08 -9.14
C GLU A 59 19.51 -2.19 -10.66
N LYS A 60 18.41 -2.23 -11.43
CA LYS A 60 18.40 -2.29 -12.89
C LYS A 60 17.21 -1.51 -13.45
N ASP A 61 17.19 -1.33 -14.76
CA ASP A 61 16.15 -0.58 -15.48
C ASP A 61 15.12 -1.48 -16.17
N THR A 62 15.35 -2.80 -16.19
CA THR A 62 14.54 -3.78 -16.92
C THR A 62 14.26 -4.99 -16.02
N TYR A 63 12.98 -5.31 -15.85
CA TYR A 63 12.48 -6.41 -15.02
C TYR A 63 11.50 -7.28 -15.82
N HIS A 64 11.40 -8.56 -15.48
CA HIS A 64 10.38 -9.45 -16.02
C HIS A 64 9.03 -9.23 -15.33
N LEU A 65 7.94 -9.60 -16.00
CA LEU A 65 6.59 -9.53 -15.42
C LEU A 65 6.49 -10.45 -14.19
N GLY A 66 6.13 -9.88 -13.04
CA GLY A 66 6.09 -10.61 -11.76
C GLY A 66 7.46 -10.72 -11.07
N GLU A 67 8.52 -10.16 -11.65
CA GLU A 67 9.80 -10.03 -10.96
C GLU A 67 9.70 -9.00 -9.81
N ARG A 68 10.45 -9.25 -8.74
CA ARG A 68 10.63 -8.30 -7.63
C ARG A 68 11.42 -7.07 -8.12
N VAL A 69 10.92 -5.89 -7.78
CA VAL A 69 11.51 -4.59 -8.09
C VAL A 69 11.90 -3.91 -6.77
N PRO A 70 13.13 -4.14 -6.28
CA PRO A 70 13.64 -3.45 -5.10
C PRO A 70 13.98 -1.99 -5.44
N VAL A 71 13.58 -1.07 -4.57
CA VAL A 71 13.86 0.35 -4.66
C VAL A 71 14.61 0.79 -3.41
N SER A 72 15.87 1.19 -3.59
CA SER A 72 16.68 1.78 -2.54
C SER A 72 16.31 3.24 -2.36
N PHE A 73 15.90 3.62 -1.16
CA PHE A 73 15.64 4.99 -0.74
C PHE A 73 16.90 5.46 0.00
N ALA A 74 17.40 6.64 -0.36
CA ALA A 74 18.47 7.30 0.38
C ALA A 74 18.01 8.68 0.84
N PHE A 75 18.01 8.86 2.15
CA PHE A 75 17.67 10.09 2.84
C PHE A 75 18.96 10.81 3.22
N ALA A 76 19.03 12.12 2.99
CA ALA A 76 20.15 12.94 3.46
C ALA A 76 19.68 14.28 4.00
N ASN A 77 20.24 14.67 5.14
CA ASN A 77 20.00 15.95 5.80
C ASN A 77 21.29 16.77 5.83
N GLN A 78 21.29 17.85 5.07
CA GLN A 78 22.31 18.89 5.00
C GLN A 78 21.77 20.23 5.53
N SER A 79 20.58 20.23 6.14
CA SER A 79 19.98 21.40 6.75
C SER A 79 20.56 21.64 8.16
N GLY A 80 20.26 22.80 8.74
CA GLY A 80 20.53 23.06 10.17
C GLY A 80 19.48 22.45 11.12
N VAL A 81 18.42 21.84 10.58
CA VAL A 81 17.32 21.27 11.38
C VAL A 81 17.65 19.82 11.72
N LYS A 82 17.39 19.43 12.97
CA LYS A 82 17.55 18.06 13.43
C LYS A 82 16.33 17.22 13.07
N TYR A 83 16.54 16.28 12.18
CA TYR A 83 15.54 15.29 11.77
C TYR A 83 15.86 13.92 12.35
N ARG A 84 14.82 13.12 12.52
CA ARG A 84 14.88 11.68 12.75
C ARG A 84 14.21 10.96 11.59
N VAL A 85 14.61 9.71 11.36
CA VAL A 85 14.01 8.83 10.36
C VAL A 85 13.51 7.56 11.02
N TRP A 86 12.28 7.17 10.68
CA TRP A 86 11.71 5.88 11.07
C TRP A 86 12.40 4.75 10.30
N THR A 87 13.02 3.81 11.03
CA THR A 87 13.81 2.71 10.42
C THR A 87 13.03 1.42 10.26
N GLY A 88 11.74 1.38 10.67
CA GLY A 88 10.92 0.17 10.62
C GLY A 88 10.87 -0.45 9.23
N THR A 89 11.36 -1.69 9.12
CA THR A 89 11.27 -2.54 7.93
C THR A 89 10.04 -3.43 8.06
N GLY A 90 9.13 -3.37 7.09
CA GLY A 90 7.92 -4.19 7.08
C GLY A 90 7.43 -4.45 5.67
N ASP A 91 6.34 -5.19 5.57
CA ASP A 91 5.50 -5.26 4.36
C ASP A 91 4.29 -4.35 4.52
N ARG A 92 3.44 -4.30 3.49
CA ARG A 92 2.25 -3.48 3.49
C ARG A 92 1.12 -4.02 4.37
N SER A 93 1.32 -4.96 5.31
CA SER A 93 0.29 -5.49 6.25
C SER A 93 -0.43 -4.49 7.17
N GLY A 94 -0.32 -3.19 6.88
CA GLY A 94 -0.88 -2.07 7.65
C GLY A 94 0.18 -1.20 8.32
N ARG A 95 1.47 -1.54 8.16
CA ARG A 95 2.59 -0.99 8.95
C ARG A 95 3.42 0.06 8.22
N ILE A 96 3.20 0.22 6.92
CA ILE A 96 3.91 1.16 6.03
C ILE A 96 2.86 1.98 5.26
N HIS A 97 2.16 2.86 5.98
CA HIS A 97 1.25 3.85 5.39
C HIS A 97 1.94 5.18 5.10
N ASP A 98 3.20 5.29 5.51
CA ASP A 98 4.07 6.45 5.36
C ASP A 98 4.85 6.45 4.05
N ILE A 99 4.57 5.52 3.12
CA ILE A 99 5.16 5.44 1.78
C ILE A 99 4.05 5.29 0.75
N ALA A 100 4.20 6.03 -0.36
CA ALA A 100 3.43 5.82 -1.57
C ALA A 100 4.35 5.76 -2.79
N PHE A 101 3.98 4.92 -3.76
CA PHE A 101 4.54 4.93 -5.10
C PHE A 101 3.49 5.47 -6.07
N HIS A 102 3.89 6.46 -6.84
CA HIS A 102 3.07 7.05 -7.91
C HIS A 102 3.62 6.54 -9.22
N VAL A 103 2.80 5.83 -9.99
CA VAL A 103 3.22 5.16 -11.22
C VAL A 103 2.44 5.68 -12.40
N GLU A 104 3.16 5.84 -13.50
CA GLU A 104 2.60 6.11 -14.82
C GLU A 104 3.02 4.98 -15.77
N GLY A 105 2.06 4.56 -16.60
CA GLY A 105 2.21 3.57 -17.65
C GLY A 105 0.96 3.58 -18.52
N ARG A 106 0.86 2.62 -19.44
CA ARG A 106 -0.36 2.47 -20.24
C ARG A 106 -1.59 2.29 -19.33
N PRO A 107 -2.73 2.94 -19.60
CA PRO A 107 -3.94 2.74 -18.80
C PRO A 107 -4.31 1.26 -18.65
N GLY A 108 -4.59 0.82 -17.41
CA GLY A 108 -4.92 -0.57 -17.09
C GLY A 108 -3.75 -1.56 -17.13
N SER A 109 -2.50 -1.10 -17.29
CA SER A 109 -1.32 -1.99 -17.36
C SER A 109 -0.68 -2.28 -16.00
N PHE A 110 -1.19 -1.69 -14.93
CA PHE A 110 -0.76 -1.93 -13.56
C PHE A 110 -1.92 -1.67 -12.59
N THR A 111 -1.86 -2.28 -11.41
CA THR A 111 -2.84 -2.08 -10.34
C THR A 111 -2.15 -2.07 -8.97
N ASP A 112 -2.82 -1.55 -7.96
CA ASP A 112 -2.48 -1.84 -6.57
C ASP A 112 -3.03 -3.24 -6.23
N PRO A 113 -2.18 -4.24 -5.95
CA PRO A 113 -2.62 -5.62 -5.73
C PRO A 113 -3.42 -5.80 -4.44
N LEU A 114 -3.33 -4.87 -3.49
CA LEU A 114 -4.01 -4.96 -2.19
C LEU A 114 -4.99 -3.81 -1.96
N LYS A 115 -5.42 -3.13 -3.03
CA LYS A 115 -6.31 -1.96 -2.97
C LYS A 115 -7.58 -2.22 -2.17
N THR A 116 -8.19 -3.37 -2.39
CA THR A 116 -9.44 -3.83 -1.74
C THR A 116 -9.20 -4.29 -0.30
N TYR A 117 -7.98 -4.72 0.04
CA TYR A 117 -7.62 -5.12 1.40
C TYR A 117 -7.37 -3.91 2.31
N PHE A 118 -6.88 -2.80 1.74
CA PHE A 118 -6.69 -1.52 2.44
C PHE A 118 -7.68 -0.45 1.96
N PRO A 119 -8.99 -0.59 2.20
CA PRO A 119 -9.92 0.47 1.86
C PRO A 119 -9.65 1.67 2.76
N SER A 120 -8.97 2.69 2.20
CA SER A 120 -8.83 4.05 2.74
C SER A 120 -8.63 4.12 4.26
N GLY A 121 -7.40 3.85 4.72
CA GLY A 121 -6.89 4.35 6.00
C GLY A 121 -6.86 3.40 7.19
N THR A 122 -7.30 2.13 7.06
CA THR A 122 -7.19 1.14 8.14
C THR A 122 -5.91 0.31 8.01
N GLY A 123 -4.79 0.88 8.45
CA GLY A 123 -3.56 0.13 8.72
C GLY A 123 -3.60 -0.54 10.10
N GLY A 124 -3.03 -1.74 10.23
CA GLY A 124 -2.78 -2.38 11.52
C GLY A 124 -1.84 -1.56 12.41
N MET A 125 -2.13 -1.52 13.71
CA MET A 125 -1.32 -0.82 14.71
C MET A 125 -0.04 -1.60 15.03
N GLY A 126 1.11 -0.91 15.03
CA GLY A 126 2.38 -1.41 15.55
C GLY A 126 3.32 -2.07 14.52
N GLY A 127 4.62 -1.90 14.75
CA GLY A 127 5.71 -2.51 13.98
C GLY A 127 7.02 -2.41 14.77
N LEU A 128 7.90 -3.42 14.64
CA LEU A 128 9.25 -3.34 15.17
C LEU A 128 10.04 -2.37 14.28
N GLY A 129 10.35 -1.20 14.81
CA GLY A 129 11.18 -0.21 14.15
C GLY A 129 11.79 0.72 15.17
N GLY A 130 12.91 1.31 14.80
CA GLY A 130 13.61 2.31 15.61
C GLY A 130 13.53 3.67 14.97
N GLU A 131 14.27 4.59 15.59
CA GLU A 131 14.45 5.93 15.07
C GLU A 131 15.93 6.24 15.06
N GLU A 132 16.42 6.79 13.96
CA GLU A 132 17.80 7.25 13.85
C GLU A 132 17.86 8.76 13.64
N VAL A 133 18.88 9.41 14.20
CA VAL A 133 19.17 10.81 13.88
C VAL A 133 19.58 10.87 12.42
N LEU A 134 18.88 11.68 11.62
CA LEU A 134 19.09 11.72 10.20
C LEU A 134 20.29 12.62 9.85
N GLY A 135 21.40 11.97 9.51
CA GLY A 135 22.48 12.54 8.69
C GLY A 135 22.39 11.99 7.26
N ALA A 136 22.67 10.70 7.11
CA ALA A 136 22.41 9.92 5.89
C ALA A 136 21.89 8.53 6.28
N TYR A 137 20.86 8.04 5.58
CA TYR A 137 20.24 6.75 5.86
C TYR A 137 19.70 6.11 4.58
N THR A 138 19.81 4.78 4.46
CA THR A 138 19.31 4.05 3.29
C THR A 138 18.43 2.88 3.68
N GLN A 139 17.39 2.62 2.90
CA GLN A 139 16.48 1.50 3.11
C GLN A 139 15.88 1.00 1.80
N VAL A 140 15.67 -0.30 1.68
CA VAL A 140 15.09 -0.92 0.48
C VAL A 140 13.62 -1.26 0.70
N PHE A 141 12.78 -0.89 -0.26
CA PHE A 141 11.37 -1.26 -0.33
C PHE A 141 11.06 -1.95 -1.65
N ASP A 142 10.15 -2.90 -1.64
CA ASP A 142 9.70 -3.56 -2.86
C ASP A 142 8.54 -2.78 -3.47
N LEU A 143 8.71 -2.25 -4.67
CA LEU A 143 7.64 -1.56 -5.41
C LEU A 143 6.40 -2.45 -5.58
N ASN A 144 6.61 -3.77 -5.66
CA ASN A 144 5.55 -4.78 -5.80
C ASN A 144 4.53 -4.80 -4.65
N GLU A 145 4.85 -4.23 -3.49
CA GLU A 145 3.89 -4.06 -2.38
C GLU A 145 2.78 -3.05 -2.71
N TRP A 146 3.08 -2.09 -3.59
CA TRP A 146 2.14 -1.04 -4.02
C TRP A 146 1.66 -1.24 -5.45
N VAL A 147 2.41 -1.95 -6.28
CA VAL A 147 2.18 -1.98 -7.73
C VAL A 147 2.43 -3.37 -8.30
N ARG A 148 1.39 -3.98 -8.85
CA ARG A 148 1.49 -5.16 -9.70
C ARG A 148 1.40 -4.71 -11.16
N PHE A 149 2.43 -5.04 -11.94
CA PHE A 149 2.40 -4.84 -13.39
C PHE A 149 1.65 -6.01 -14.03
N ASP A 150 0.70 -5.69 -14.91
CA ASP A 150 -0.14 -6.67 -15.60
C ASP A 150 0.18 -6.79 -17.08
N GLN A 151 0.97 -5.86 -17.63
CA GLN A 151 1.45 -5.91 -19.01
C GLN A 151 2.94 -5.54 -19.09
N PRO A 152 3.67 -6.05 -20.09
CA PRO A 152 4.96 -5.51 -20.48
C PRO A 152 4.82 -4.06 -20.98
N GLY A 153 5.84 -3.24 -20.74
CA GLY A 153 5.80 -1.83 -21.13
C GLY A 153 6.88 -0.98 -20.49
N ARG A 154 6.85 0.31 -20.82
CA ARG A 154 7.64 1.34 -20.14
C ARG A 154 6.80 1.95 -19.03
N TYR A 155 7.43 2.14 -17.89
CA TYR A 155 6.81 2.71 -16.70
C TYR A 155 7.70 3.81 -16.16
N ARG A 156 7.07 4.83 -15.60
CA ARG A 156 7.72 5.85 -14.79
C ARG A 156 7.13 5.82 -13.41
N PHE A 157 7.94 6.09 -12.40
CA PHE A 157 7.43 6.21 -11.04
C PHE A 157 8.27 7.16 -10.21
N PHE A 158 7.66 7.71 -9.17
CA PHE A 158 8.36 8.35 -8.08
C PHE A 158 7.73 7.88 -6.76
N CYS A 159 8.40 8.15 -5.65
CA CYS A 159 7.90 7.81 -4.33
C CYS A 159 7.75 9.05 -3.46
N THR A 160 6.78 8.99 -2.56
CA THR A 160 6.64 9.96 -1.47
C THR A 160 6.68 9.28 -0.11
N THR A 161 7.22 9.94 0.90
CA THR A 161 7.22 9.40 2.26
C THR A 161 7.26 10.45 3.36
N SER A 162 6.55 10.16 4.46
CA SER A 162 6.55 10.95 5.70
C SER A 162 7.38 10.32 6.82
N ARG A 163 8.35 9.46 6.48
CA ARG A 163 9.25 8.76 7.41
C ARG A 163 10.20 9.66 8.17
N VAL A 164 10.45 10.85 7.64
CA VAL A 164 11.32 11.85 8.27
C VAL A 164 10.47 12.82 9.05
N TYR A 165 10.89 13.13 10.27
CA TYR A 165 10.22 14.07 11.15
C TYR A 165 11.22 14.82 12.01
N THR A 166 10.85 16.00 12.48
CA THR A 166 11.72 16.81 13.35
C THR A 166 11.93 16.09 14.68
N GLU A 167 13.07 16.35 15.33
CA GLU A 167 13.40 15.75 16.64
C GLU A 167 12.35 16.04 17.72
N ASP A 168 11.61 17.15 17.62
CA ASP A 168 10.51 17.51 18.52
C ASP A 168 9.15 16.93 18.10
N HIS A 169 9.12 16.12 17.03
CA HIS A 169 7.95 15.47 16.43
C HIS A 169 6.83 16.42 15.96
N ARG A 170 7.10 17.73 15.82
CA ARG A 170 6.10 18.71 15.38
C ARG A 170 5.86 18.70 13.88
N GLU A 171 6.89 18.40 13.09
CA GLU A 171 6.81 18.41 11.64
C GLU A 171 7.15 17.03 11.06
N ARG A 172 6.42 16.64 10.01
CA ARG A 172 6.64 15.41 9.24
C ARG A 172 6.61 15.75 7.74
N PRO A 173 7.71 16.25 7.16
CA PRO A 173 7.74 16.56 5.74
C PRO A 173 7.43 15.32 4.91
N ASN A 174 6.58 15.47 3.90
CA ASN A 174 6.33 14.42 2.92
C ASN A 174 7.34 14.57 1.78
N LEU A 175 8.45 13.85 1.88
CA LEU A 175 9.53 13.91 0.90
C LEU A 175 9.13 13.23 -0.40
N CYS A 176 9.51 13.82 -1.54
CA CYS A 176 9.29 13.30 -2.88
C CYS A 176 10.63 13.00 -3.56
N SER A 177 10.75 11.84 -4.21
CA SER A 177 11.93 11.46 -4.98
C SER A 177 11.88 11.93 -6.44
N PRO A 178 13.02 11.97 -7.15
CA PRO A 178 13.04 12.15 -8.60
C PRO A 178 12.23 11.04 -9.32
N ILE A 179 11.82 11.31 -10.56
CA ILE A 179 11.18 10.29 -11.40
C ILE A 179 12.22 9.26 -11.85
N LEU A 180 11.91 7.99 -11.64
CA LEU A 180 12.61 6.85 -12.21
C LEU A 180 11.85 6.31 -13.41
N ALA A 181 12.58 5.77 -14.37
CA ALA A 181 12.02 5.06 -15.51
C ALA A 181 12.49 3.61 -15.49
N MET A 182 11.61 2.69 -15.87
CA MET A 182 11.94 1.28 -16.01
C MET A 182 11.11 0.62 -17.12
N ARG A 183 11.48 -0.62 -17.46
CA ARG A 183 10.79 -1.44 -18.44
C ARG A 183 10.42 -2.78 -17.83
N ILE A 184 9.17 -3.18 -18.00
CA ILE A 184 8.71 -4.54 -17.72
C ILE A 184 8.68 -5.31 -19.05
N VAL A 185 9.32 -6.47 -19.10
CA VAL A 185 9.32 -7.38 -20.26
C VAL A 185 8.47 -8.62 -19.97
N PRO A 186 8.00 -9.34 -21.00
CA PRO A 186 7.31 -10.61 -20.78
C PRO A 186 8.15 -11.59 -19.95
N SER A 187 7.46 -12.43 -19.19
CA SER A 187 8.02 -13.63 -18.58
C SER A 187 7.60 -14.80 -19.45
N ASP A 188 8.58 -15.55 -19.98
CA ASP A 188 8.28 -16.82 -20.64
C ASP A 188 8.12 -17.95 -19.63
N GLU A 189 7.61 -19.09 -20.09
CA GLU A 189 7.35 -20.26 -19.24
C GLU A 189 8.62 -20.77 -18.55
N ASN A 190 9.78 -20.71 -19.21
CA ASN A 190 11.04 -21.15 -18.64
C ASN A 190 11.47 -20.24 -17.47
N TYR A 191 11.34 -18.93 -17.63
CA TYR A 191 11.62 -17.96 -16.58
C TYR A 191 10.69 -18.17 -15.37
N VAL A 192 9.39 -18.37 -15.62
CA VAL A 192 8.40 -18.63 -14.57
C VAL A 192 8.78 -19.90 -13.80
N GLN A 193 9.02 -21.02 -14.49
CA GLN A 193 9.35 -22.29 -13.85
C GLN A 193 10.65 -22.18 -13.02
N GLN A 194 11.70 -21.59 -13.58
CA GLN A 194 12.97 -21.39 -12.86
C GLN A 194 12.78 -20.54 -11.61
N THR A 195 11.92 -19.51 -11.68
CA THR A 195 11.62 -18.63 -10.54
C THR A 195 10.84 -19.38 -9.46
N VAL A 196 9.84 -20.19 -9.85
CA VAL A 196 9.09 -21.06 -8.93
C VAL A 196 10.01 -22.07 -8.26
N ASP A 197 10.81 -22.80 -9.03
CA ASP A 197 11.72 -23.83 -8.52
C ASP A 197 12.74 -23.25 -7.52
N ALA A 198 13.32 -22.09 -7.85
CA ALA A 198 14.24 -21.37 -6.97
C ALA A 198 13.56 -20.94 -5.66
N ALA A 199 12.32 -20.44 -5.74
CA ALA A 199 11.55 -20.07 -4.56
C ALA A 199 11.19 -21.29 -3.70
N LEU A 200 10.71 -22.38 -4.30
CA LEU A 200 10.42 -23.63 -3.61
C LEU A 200 11.65 -24.22 -2.91
N LYS A 201 12.84 -24.08 -3.52
CA LYS A 201 14.11 -24.42 -2.87
C LYS A 201 14.40 -23.50 -1.68
N GLY A 202 14.23 -22.19 -1.84
CA GLY A 202 14.44 -21.20 -0.77
C GLY A 202 13.52 -21.39 0.44
N LEU A 203 12.28 -21.83 0.20
CA LEU A 203 11.31 -22.15 1.27
C LEU A 203 11.75 -23.31 2.17
N LYS A 204 12.67 -24.17 1.71
CA LYS A 204 13.26 -25.26 2.51
C LYS A 204 14.45 -24.83 3.36
N SER A 205 14.87 -23.57 3.27
CA SER A 205 15.98 -23.03 4.07
C SER A 205 15.65 -22.96 5.55
N GLU A 206 16.64 -23.18 6.42
CA GLU A 206 16.51 -22.92 7.86
C GLU A 206 16.50 -21.41 8.17
N ASP A 207 17.09 -20.60 7.28
CA ASP A 207 17.13 -19.15 7.41
C ASP A 207 15.75 -18.54 7.11
N TYR A 208 15.18 -17.85 8.10
CA TYR A 208 13.89 -17.18 7.98
C TYR A 208 13.87 -16.09 6.90
N GLY A 209 14.93 -15.29 6.77
CA GLY A 209 15.05 -14.25 5.75
C GLY A 209 15.02 -14.85 4.34
N VAL A 210 15.71 -15.98 4.13
CA VAL A 210 15.66 -16.72 2.85
C VAL A 210 14.27 -17.24 2.56
N ARG A 211 13.60 -17.88 3.54
CA ARG A 211 12.21 -18.35 3.35
C ARG A 211 11.24 -17.20 3.07
N ARG A 212 11.37 -16.10 3.80
CA ARG A 212 10.55 -14.91 3.58
C ARG A 212 10.77 -14.32 2.19
N GLN A 213 12.01 -14.26 1.73
CA GLN A 213 12.29 -13.81 0.37
C GLN A 213 11.68 -14.75 -0.68
N ALA A 214 11.73 -16.05 -0.44
CA ALA A 214 11.16 -17.05 -1.34
C ALA A 214 9.62 -16.96 -1.44
N VAL A 215 8.89 -16.85 -0.32
CA VAL A 215 7.42 -16.66 -0.37
C VAL A 215 7.05 -15.33 -1.05
N ARG A 216 7.86 -14.28 -0.88
CA ARG A 216 7.67 -12.99 -1.56
C ARG A 216 7.89 -13.10 -3.06
N THR A 217 8.87 -13.89 -3.50
CA THR A 217 9.07 -14.19 -4.92
C THR A 217 7.82 -14.82 -5.52
N LEU A 218 7.24 -15.85 -4.88
CA LEU A 218 5.98 -16.48 -5.34
C LEU A 218 4.82 -15.47 -5.36
N ARG A 219 4.68 -14.69 -4.27
CA ARG A 219 3.68 -13.62 -4.16
C ARG A 219 3.74 -12.63 -5.32
N PHE A 220 4.93 -12.17 -5.71
CA PHE A 220 5.08 -11.17 -6.76
C PHE A 220 4.97 -11.77 -8.17
N LEU A 221 5.35 -13.03 -8.35
CA LEU A 221 5.27 -13.72 -9.63
C LEU A 221 3.83 -13.79 -10.14
N SER A 222 2.86 -14.00 -9.23
CA SER A 222 1.43 -13.84 -9.51
C SER A 222 0.89 -14.74 -10.63
N THR A 223 1.55 -15.88 -10.87
CA THR A 223 1.11 -16.92 -11.81
C THR A 223 0.21 -17.94 -11.11
N PRO A 224 -0.62 -18.69 -11.85
CA PRO A 224 -1.41 -19.80 -11.30
C PRO A 224 -0.57 -20.78 -10.46
N GLU A 225 0.56 -21.23 -10.99
CA GLU A 225 1.47 -22.14 -10.27
C GLU A 225 2.04 -21.53 -8.99
N ALA A 226 2.36 -20.23 -8.99
CA ALA A 226 2.82 -19.54 -7.78
C ALA A 226 1.71 -19.48 -6.72
N VAL A 227 0.45 -19.24 -7.12
CA VAL A 227 -0.71 -19.24 -6.21
C VAL A 227 -0.89 -20.60 -5.55
N GLU A 228 -0.82 -21.69 -6.31
CA GLU A 228 -0.89 -23.05 -5.78
C GLU A 228 0.25 -23.30 -4.76
N CYS A 229 1.47 -22.84 -5.07
CA CYS A 229 2.62 -22.96 -4.18
C CYS A 229 2.51 -22.14 -2.88
N LEU A 230 1.66 -21.11 -2.83
CA LEU A 230 1.43 -20.29 -1.63
C LEU A 230 0.47 -20.95 -0.64
N MET A 231 -0.39 -21.86 -1.09
CA MET A 231 -1.45 -22.47 -0.27
C MET A 231 -0.95 -23.10 1.04
N PRO A 232 0.14 -23.90 1.06
CA PRO A 232 0.63 -24.53 2.29
C PRO A 232 1.10 -23.52 3.36
N TRP A 233 1.38 -22.29 2.97
CA TRP A 233 1.96 -21.26 3.83
C TRP A 233 0.91 -20.32 4.42
N LEU A 234 -0.36 -20.43 4.04
CA LEU A 234 -1.43 -19.53 4.49
C LEU A 234 -1.56 -19.45 6.02
N GLU A 235 -1.40 -20.57 6.72
CA GLU A 235 -1.50 -20.61 8.18
C GLU A 235 -0.13 -20.58 8.88
N ASP A 236 0.96 -20.42 8.12
CA ASP A 236 2.27 -20.20 8.71
C ASP A 236 2.29 -18.91 9.54
N LEU A 237 2.90 -18.98 10.73
CA LEU A 237 2.96 -17.89 11.69
C LEU A 237 3.73 -16.68 11.15
N ASN A 238 4.78 -16.90 10.37
CA ASN A 238 5.69 -15.85 9.91
C ASN A 238 5.54 -15.53 8.42
N LEU A 239 5.09 -16.49 7.61
CA LEU A 239 4.97 -16.37 6.16
C LEU A 239 3.51 -16.20 5.69
N GLY A 240 2.53 -16.47 6.56
CA GLY A 240 1.12 -16.49 6.17
C GLY A 240 0.59 -15.16 5.65
N TRP A 241 1.13 -14.02 6.11
CA TRP A 241 0.77 -12.73 5.52
C TRP A 241 1.21 -12.63 4.06
N ASP A 242 2.48 -12.92 3.75
CA ASP A 242 2.97 -12.86 2.37
C ASP A 242 2.23 -13.85 1.47
N ALA A 243 1.91 -15.05 1.97
CA ALA A 243 1.11 -16.03 1.23
C ALA A 243 -0.31 -15.51 0.93
N SER A 244 -1.02 -15.04 1.96
CA SER A 244 -2.37 -14.48 1.83
C SER A 244 -2.39 -13.28 0.90
N ALA A 245 -1.45 -12.35 1.06
CA ALA A 245 -1.33 -11.17 0.21
C ALA A 245 -1.03 -11.52 -1.25
N GLY A 246 -0.26 -12.59 -1.51
CA GLY A 246 -0.02 -13.08 -2.87
C GLY A 246 -1.26 -13.68 -3.52
N ILE A 247 -2.06 -14.42 -2.75
CA ILE A 247 -3.30 -15.02 -3.24
C ILE A 247 -4.38 -13.94 -3.48
N MET A 248 -4.60 -13.02 -2.54
CA MET A 248 -5.56 -11.91 -2.69
C MET A 248 -5.16 -10.95 -3.82
N GLY A 249 -3.86 -10.65 -3.93
CA GLY A 249 -3.33 -9.72 -4.91
C GLY A 249 -2.91 -10.35 -6.23
N CYS A 250 -3.32 -11.58 -6.52
CA CYS A 250 -2.92 -12.27 -7.74
C CYS A 250 -3.61 -11.70 -9.00
N ARG A 251 -3.01 -11.92 -10.18
CA ARG A 251 -3.57 -11.46 -11.45
C ARG A 251 -4.84 -12.21 -11.84
N ASP A 252 -4.88 -13.51 -11.60
CA ASP A 252 -6.00 -14.40 -11.91
C ASP A 252 -6.75 -14.80 -10.63
N TRP A 253 -7.60 -13.88 -10.15
CA TRP A 253 -8.40 -14.12 -8.94
C TRP A 253 -9.40 -15.27 -9.12
N GLU A 254 -9.89 -15.52 -10.34
CA GLU A 254 -10.80 -16.64 -10.59
C GLU A 254 -10.11 -17.97 -10.34
N HIS A 255 -8.88 -18.14 -10.83
CA HIS A 255 -8.05 -19.29 -10.54
C HIS A 255 -7.74 -19.39 -9.03
N ALA A 256 -7.30 -18.32 -8.39
CA ALA A 256 -6.99 -18.33 -6.96
C ALA A 256 -8.19 -18.71 -6.09
N ARG A 257 -9.37 -18.17 -6.40
CA ARG A 257 -10.63 -18.51 -5.72
C ARG A 257 -10.98 -19.99 -5.91
N LYS A 258 -10.75 -20.55 -7.11
CA LYS A 258 -10.94 -21.98 -7.35
C LYS A 258 -9.98 -22.82 -6.50
N VAL A 259 -8.69 -22.48 -6.47
CA VAL A 259 -7.67 -23.18 -5.65
C VAL A 259 -8.05 -23.15 -4.16
N LEU A 260 -8.51 -22.01 -3.65
CA LEU A 260 -9.01 -21.90 -2.27
C LEU A 260 -10.27 -22.76 -2.05
N HIS A 261 -11.23 -22.76 -2.96
CA HIS A 261 -12.43 -23.61 -2.82
C HIS A 261 -12.09 -25.10 -2.81
N ASP A 262 -11.24 -25.55 -3.74
CA ASP A 262 -10.80 -26.94 -3.81
C ASP A 262 -10.01 -27.33 -2.55
N GLY A 263 -9.24 -26.39 -1.99
CA GLY A 263 -8.50 -26.56 -0.75
C GLY A 263 -9.38 -26.88 0.47
N ILE A 264 -10.65 -26.46 0.49
CA ILE A 264 -11.57 -26.79 1.60
C ILE A 264 -11.79 -28.31 1.73
N GLY A 265 -11.79 -29.01 0.60
CA GLY A 265 -11.96 -30.47 0.56
C GLY A 265 -10.65 -31.25 0.65
N ASN A 266 -9.50 -30.57 0.66
CA ASN A 266 -8.19 -31.21 0.65
C ASN A 266 -7.69 -31.43 2.09
N PRO A 267 -7.47 -32.69 2.53
CA PRO A 267 -7.01 -33.00 3.89
C PRO A 267 -5.61 -32.45 4.21
N ASP A 268 -4.80 -32.15 3.19
CA ASP A 268 -3.44 -31.61 3.36
C ASP A 268 -3.42 -30.08 3.52
N VAL A 269 -4.58 -29.41 3.38
CA VAL A 269 -4.70 -27.96 3.50
C VAL A 269 -5.30 -27.60 4.84
N VAL A 270 -4.57 -26.78 5.60
CA VAL A 270 -5.07 -26.25 6.88
C VAL A 270 -6.07 -25.12 6.61
N VAL A 271 -7.36 -25.39 6.87
CA VAL A 271 -8.43 -24.38 6.78
C VAL A 271 -8.52 -23.62 8.10
N GLY A 272 -7.72 -22.55 8.22
CA GLY A 272 -7.69 -21.68 9.39
C GLY A 272 -8.33 -20.30 9.17
N THR A 273 -8.07 -19.38 10.10
CA THR A 273 -8.65 -18.03 10.04
C THR A 273 -8.12 -17.23 8.85
N ARG A 274 -6.82 -17.37 8.52
CA ARG A 274 -6.22 -16.61 7.41
C ARG A 274 -6.70 -17.14 6.06
N PHE A 275 -6.86 -18.46 5.94
CA PHE A 275 -7.48 -19.09 4.79
C PHE A 275 -8.88 -18.53 4.52
N VAL A 276 -9.76 -18.57 5.53
CA VAL A 276 -11.15 -18.09 5.38
C VAL A 276 -11.19 -16.60 5.03
N ARG A 277 -10.33 -15.77 5.65
CA ARG A 277 -10.24 -14.34 5.31
C ARG A 277 -9.74 -14.10 3.90
N THR A 278 -8.78 -14.92 3.44
CA THR A 278 -8.23 -14.83 2.07
C THR A 278 -9.32 -15.18 1.05
N LEU A 279 -10.12 -16.22 1.30
CA LEU A 279 -11.24 -16.60 0.43
C LEU A 279 -12.38 -15.58 0.42
N ALA A 280 -12.62 -14.88 1.52
CA ALA A 280 -13.66 -13.88 1.63
C ALA A 280 -13.29 -12.49 1.08
N HIS A 281 -12.10 -12.35 0.48
CA HIS A 281 -11.60 -11.14 -0.16
C HIS A 281 -12.42 -10.77 -1.40
#